data_AF-A0A1I8AD50-F1
#
_entry.id   AF-A0A1I8AD50-F1
#
_cell.length_a   1.000
_cell.length_b   1.000
_cell.length_c   1.000
_cell.angle_alpha   90.00
_cell.angle_beta   90.00
_cell.angle_gamma   90.00
#
_symmetry.space_group_name_H-M   'P 1'
#
loop_
_entity.id
_entity.type
_entity.pdbx_description
1 polymer ?
#
loop_
_entity_poly.entity_id
_entity_poly.type
_entity_poly.pdbx_seq_one_letter_code
_entity_poly.pdbx_strand_id
1 'polypeptide(L)'
;MFIACSLAQQVHSHLAEHPLTAPETLRALCTSWRDSIPRLSVQSAPRKVTGPTAAPRSDGPTLAALSKMYIDEGKRGGTWRQGSIDDVERALADLFELMGDMASDAFDVQQARLLKDRLSRCPQYFGLRPEFKGKTLKQVVESGA
;
A
#
# COMPACT_ATOMS: atom_id res chain seq x y z
N MET A 1 14.92 6.08 11.05
CA MET A 1 14.89 4.75 10.42
C MET A 1 13.45 4.26 10.49
N PHE A 2 12.85 3.90 9.36
CA PHE A 2 11.44 3.53 9.24
C PHE A 2 11.16 2.18 9.89
N ILE A 3 10.00 1.99 10.54
CA ILE A 3 9.67 0.75 11.28
C ILE A 3 9.65 -0.44 10.32
N ALA A 4 9.05 -0.25 9.13
CA ALA A 4 9.03 -1.27 8.09
C ALA A 4 10.43 -1.63 7.59
N CYS A 5 11.30 -0.63 7.38
CA CYS A 5 12.69 -0.86 6.96
C CYS A 5 13.51 -1.56 8.05
N SER A 6 13.35 -1.16 9.31
CA SER A 6 14.02 -1.79 10.45
C SER A 6 13.59 -3.25 10.61
N LEU A 7 12.30 -3.56 10.48
CA LEU A 7 11.79 -4.93 10.50
C LEU A 7 12.32 -5.74 9.31
N ALA A 8 12.30 -5.19 8.09
CA ALA A 8 12.83 -5.86 6.91
C ALA A 8 14.33 -6.15 7.03
N GLN A 9 15.10 -5.20 7.59
CA GLN A 9 16.52 -5.38 7.86
C GLN A 9 16.76 -6.47 8.92
N GLN A 10 15.94 -6.50 9.97
CA GLN A 10 16.04 -7.49 11.04
C GLN A 10 15.69 -8.91 10.56
N VAL A 11 14.68 -9.05 9.70
CA VAL A 11 14.35 -10.31 9.02
C VAL A 11 15.50 -10.76 8.13
N HIS A 12 16.06 -9.84 7.34
CA HIS A 12 17.17 -10.14 6.44
C HIS A 12 18.41 -10.64 7.19
N SER A 13 18.82 -9.94 8.26
CA SER A 13 19.94 -10.37 9.12
C SER A 13 19.67 -11.72 9.77
N HIS A 14 18.45 -11.96 10.26
CA HIS A 14 18.11 -13.23 10.90
C HIS A 14 18.13 -14.40 9.92
N LEU A 15 17.65 -14.23 8.69
CA LEU A 15 17.70 -15.29 7.67
C LEU A 15 19.13 -15.54 7.17
N ALA A 16 20.01 -14.54 7.22
CA ALA A 16 21.43 -14.73 6.92
C ALA A 16 22.11 -15.64 7.97
N GLU A 17 21.73 -15.52 9.24
CA GLU A 17 22.26 -16.35 10.33
C GLU A 17 21.53 -17.70 10.47
N HIS A 18 20.23 -17.74 10.16
CA HIS A 18 19.36 -18.92 10.29
C HIS A 18 18.56 -19.17 9.00
N PRO A 19 19.20 -19.70 7.95
CA PRO A 19 18.57 -19.87 6.63
C PRO A 19 17.47 -20.94 6.60
N LEU A 20 17.42 -21.82 7.60
CA LEU A 20 16.43 -22.91 7.71
C LEU A 20 15.29 -22.60 8.69
N THR A 21 15.16 -21.34 9.13
CA THR A 21 14.06 -20.95 10.02
C THR A 21 12.71 -21.23 9.35
N ALA A 22 11.88 -22.03 10.03
CA ALA A 22 10.56 -22.36 9.53
C ALA A 22 9.69 -21.08 9.38
N PRO A 23 8.81 -21.00 8.34
CA PRO A 23 7.99 -19.82 8.10
C PRO A 23 7.12 -19.39 9.29
N GLU A 24 6.60 -20.36 10.06
CA GLU A 24 5.78 -20.08 11.25
C GLU A 24 6.59 -19.45 12.38
N THR A 25 7.83 -19.90 12.58
CA THR A 25 8.77 -19.31 13.53
C THR A 25 9.15 -17.89 13.11
N LEU A 26 9.40 -17.67 11.82
CA LEU A 26 9.72 -16.35 11.29
C LEU A 26 8.55 -15.37 11.48
N ARG A 27 7.31 -15.82 11.25
CA ARG A 27 6.09 -15.03 11.48
C ARG A 27 5.95 -14.64 12.96
N ALA A 28 6.22 -15.56 13.88
CA ALA A 28 6.21 -15.30 15.32
C ALA A 28 7.26 -14.25 15.73
N LEU A 29 8.48 -14.34 15.17
CA LEU A 29 9.55 -13.37 15.40
C LEU A 29 9.22 -11.98 14.85
N CYS A 30 8.69 -11.88 13.63
CA CYS A 30 8.24 -10.60 13.07
C CYS A 30 7.18 -9.94 13.95
N THR A 31 6.28 -10.73 14.51
CA THR A 31 5.21 -10.26 15.42
C THR A 31 5.81 -9.71 16.71
N SER A 32 6.73 -10.45 17.34
CA SER A 32 7.38 -10.00 18.58
C SER A 32 8.25 -8.76 18.38
N TRP A 33 9.00 -8.66 17.28
CA TRP A 33 9.79 -7.48 16.93
C TRP A 33 8.90 -6.26 16.70
N ARG A 34 7.80 -6.42 15.97
CA ARG A 34 6.82 -5.35 15.75
C ARG A 34 6.22 -4.85 17.07
N ASP A 35 5.91 -5.76 17.99
CA ASP A 35 5.26 -5.42 19.26
C ASP A 35 6.25 -4.85 20.31
N SER A 36 7.54 -5.13 20.15
CA SER A 36 8.63 -4.54 20.96
C SER A 36 8.96 -3.10 20.58
N ILE A 37 8.50 -2.62 19.42
CA ILE A 37 8.70 -1.23 19.01
C ILE A 37 7.66 -0.37 19.74
N PRO A 38 8.08 0.63 20.56
CA PRO A 38 7.16 1.45 21.34
C PRO A 38 6.14 2.13 20.44
N ARG A 39 4.88 1.68 20.51
CA ARG A 39 3.77 2.33 19.82
C ARG A 39 3.46 3.62 20.58
N LEU A 40 3.77 4.78 19.98
CA LEU A 40 3.16 6.02 20.41
C LEU A 40 1.65 5.84 20.30
N SER A 41 0.96 5.89 21.44
CA SER A 41 -0.48 5.75 21.58
C SER A 41 -1.19 6.76 20.66
N VAL A 42 -1.57 6.31 19.48
CA VAL A 42 -2.56 7.01 18.67
C VAL A 42 -3.89 6.62 19.27
N GLN A 43 -4.48 7.55 20.03
CA GLN A 43 -5.84 7.42 20.54
C GLN A 43 -6.77 7.16 19.36
N SER A 44 -7.23 5.92 19.25
CA SER A 44 -8.19 5.53 18.23
C SER A 44 -9.54 6.14 18.60
N ALA A 45 -9.99 7.12 17.83
CA ALA A 45 -11.33 7.70 17.99
C ALA A 45 -12.40 6.60 17.79
N PRO A 46 -13.54 6.63 18.52
CA PRO A 46 -14.56 5.61 18.42
C PRO A 46 -15.28 5.69 17.06
N ARG A 47 -15.17 4.61 16.27
CA ARG A 47 -15.76 4.46 14.95
C ARG A 47 -17.29 4.33 15.06
N LYS A 48 -18.02 5.32 14.55
CA LYS A 48 -19.48 5.29 14.41
C LYS A 48 -19.85 4.25 13.34
N VAL A 49 -20.57 3.19 13.76
CA VAL A 49 -21.04 2.12 12.89
C VAL A 49 -22.31 2.58 12.17
N THR A 50 -22.35 2.46 10.83
CA THR A 50 -23.60 2.52 10.06
C THR A 50 -23.55 1.52 8.90
N GLY A 51 -24.49 0.58 8.91
CA GLY A 51 -25.12 -0.02 7.72
C GLY A 51 -24.45 -1.23 7.06
N PRO A 52 -25.22 -2.26 6.63
CA PRO A 52 -24.68 -3.57 6.26
C PRO A 52 -24.56 -3.78 4.73
N THR A 53 -23.45 -4.35 4.29
CA THR A 53 -23.40 -5.34 3.20
C THR A 53 -22.15 -6.18 3.45
N ALA A 54 -22.38 -7.46 3.77
CA ALA A 54 -21.35 -8.43 4.09
C ALA A 54 -20.68 -8.92 2.80
N ALA A 55 -19.47 -8.41 2.55
CA ALA A 55 -18.41 -9.23 1.99
C ALA A 55 -17.59 -9.77 3.19
N PRO A 56 -16.97 -10.96 3.09
CA PRO A 56 -16.20 -11.53 4.19
C PRO A 56 -15.20 -10.48 4.66
N ARG A 57 -15.34 -10.10 5.93
CA ARG A 57 -14.45 -9.16 6.57
C ARG A 57 -13.08 -9.80 6.56
N SER A 58 -12.27 -9.43 5.57
CA SER A 58 -10.84 -9.40 5.78
C SER A 58 -10.62 -8.54 7.03
N ASP A 59 -10.06 -9.17 8.07
CA ASP A 59 -9.67 -8.49 9.30
C ASP A 59 -8.40 -7.61 9.10
N GLY A 60 -7.87 -7.54 7.88
CA GLY A 60 -6.70 -6.76 7.53
C GLY A 60 -6.99 -5.27 7.29
N PRO A 61 -6.00 -4.38 7.48
CA PRO A 61 -6.12 -2.98 7.11
C PRO A 61 -6.31 -2.84 5.58
N THR A 62 -7.05 -1.82 5.15
CA THR A 62 -7.16 -1.52 3.73
C THR A 62 -5.89 -0.91 3.18
N LEU A 63 -5.67 -1.05 1.87
CA LEU A 63 -4.56 -0.41 1.18
C LEU A 63 -4.58 1.11 1.41
N ALA A 64 -5.75 1.77 1.41
CA ALA A 64 -5.85 3.19 1.72
C ALA A 64 -5.35 3.54 3.13
N ALA A 65 -5.69 2.71 4.13
CA ALA A 65 -5.22 2.90 5.50
C ALA A 65 -3.69 2.70 5.60
N LEU A 66 -3.15 1.66 4.95
CA LEU A 66 -1.71 1.40 4.90
C LEU A 66 -0.95 2.52 4.17
N SER A 67 -1.47 2.98 3.03
CA SER A 67 -0.91 4.07 2.23
C SER A 67 -0.81 5.37 3.03
N LYS A 68 -1.87 5.71 3.78
CA LYS A 68 -1.83 6.88 4.66
C LYS A 68 -0.71 6.77 5.70
N MET A 69 -0.60 5.61 6.36
CA MET A 69 0.47 5.38 7.34
C MET A 69 1.85 5.47 6.70
N TYR A 70 2.03 4.97 5.48
CA TYR A 70 3.29 5.04 4.74
C TYR A 70 3.68 6.49 4.39
N ILE A 71 2.73 7.31 3.95
CA ILE A 71 2.96 8.74 3.68
C ILE A 71 3.28 9.50 4.98
N ASP A 72 2.50 9.28 6.04
CA ASP A 72 2.72 9.92 7.35
C ASP A 72 4.10 9.57 7.91
N GLU A 73 4.51 8.32 7.72
CA GLU A 73 5.84 7.84 8.08
C GLU A 73 6.92 8.57 7.26
N GLY A 74 6.78 8.64 5.92
CA GLY A 74 7.71 9.35 5.03
C GLY A 74 7.88 10.84 5.38
N LYS A 75 6.76 11.52 5.67
CA LYS A 75 6.74 12.93 6.10
C LYS A 75 7.45 13.13 7.43
N ARG A 76 7.19 12.25 8.41
CA ARG A 76 7.80 12.33 9.75
C ARG A 76 9.29 12.02 9.73
N GLY A 77 9.74 11.13 8.85
CA GLY A 77 11.13 10.70 8.77
C GLY A 77 12.10 11.77 8.24
N GLY A 78 11.61 12.91 7.73
CA GLY A 78 12.42 14.01 7.19
C GLY A 78 13.31 13.64 5.99
N THR A 79 13.20 12.39 5.52
CA THR A 79 14.03 11.83 4.45
C THR A 79 13.40 12.09 3.08
N TRP A 80 12.07 12.21 3.04
CA TRP A 80 11.35 12.52 1.80
C TRP A 80 11.36 14.03 1.56
N ARG A 81 11.74 14.41 0.35
CA ARG A 81 11.55 15.78 -0.14
C ARG A 81 10.10 15.94 -0.61
N GLN A 82 9.64 17.19 -0.73
CA GLN A 82 8.28 17.47 -1.18
C GLN A 82 7.95 16.78 -2.52
N GLY A 83 8.86 16.82 -3.51
CA GLY A 83 8.65 16.12 -4.78
C GLY A 83 8.45 14.61 -4.62
N SER A 84 9.19 13.96 -3.71
CA SER A 84 8.99 12.53 -3.43
C SER A 84 7.66 12.24 -2.74
N ILE A 85 7.19 13.15 -1.88
CA ILE A 85 5.87 13.05 -1.26
C ILE A 85 4.79 13.15 -2.35
N ASP A 86 4.88 14.17 -3.21
CA ASP A 86 3.91 14.43 -4.28
C ASP A 86 3.86 13.26 -5.28
N ASP A 87 5.02 12.71 -5.64
CA ASP A 87 5.13 11.56 -6.55
C ASP A 87 4.49 10.31 -5.94
N VAL A 88 4.73 10.04 -4.66
CA VAL A 88 4.14 8.89 -3.95
C VAL A 88 2.64 9.06 -3.78
N GLU A 89 2.17 10.23 -3.37
CA GLU A 89 0.74 10.54 -3.24
C GLU A 89 0.02 10.38 -4.57
N ARG A 90 0.62 10.89 -5.66
CA ARG A 90 0.10 10.73 -7.02
C ARG A 90 0.04 9.27 -7.45
N ALA A 91 1.13 8.51 -7.29
CA ALA A 91 1.18 7.10 -7.68
C ALA A 91 0.15 6.25 -6.92
N LEU A 92 -0.08 6.55 -5.64
CA LEU A 92 -1.10 5.88 -4.84
C LEU A 92 -2.51 6.31 -5.26
N ALA A 93 -2.74 7.58 -5.60
CA ALA A 93 -4.01 8.03 -6.16
C ALA A 93 -4.33 7.29 -7.48
N ASP A 94 -3.34 7.18 -8.37
CA ASP A 94 -3.47 6.44 -9.64
C ASP A 94 -3.78 4.95 -9.40
N LEU A 95 -3.11 4.31 -8.42
CA LEU A 95 -3.40 2.94 -8.00
C LEU A 95 -4.86 2.78 -7.57
N PHE A 96 -5.35 3.66 -6.68
CA PHE A 96 -6.72 3.58 -6.17
C PHE A 96 -7.76 3.91 -7.23
N GLU A 97 -7.43 4.80 -8.17
CA GLU A 97 -8.32 5.08 -9.29
C GLU A 97 -8.47 3.85 -10.21
N LEU A 98 -7.38 3.14 -10.45
CA LEU A 98 -7.38 1.95 -11.29
C LEU A 98 -7.99 0.74 -10.59
N MET A 99 -7.63 0.47 -9.33
CA MET A 99 -7.94 -0.78 -8.64
C MET A 99 -9.06 -0.68 -7.61
N GLY A 100 -9.38 0.53 -7.15
CA GLY A 100 -10.21 0.74 -5.96
C GLY A 100 -9.44 0.45 -4.67
N ASP A 101 -10.07 0.77 -3.53
CA ASP A 101 -9.55 0.34 -2.23
C ASP A 101 -9.96 -1.12 -1.96
N MET A 102 -9.06 -1.86 -1.32
CA MET A 102 -9.28 -3.25 -0.92
C MET A 102 -8.46 -3.55 0.32
N ALA A 103 -8.78 -4.66 0.99
CA ALA A 103 -7.95 -5.12 2.09
C ALA A 103 -6.58 -5.58 1.59
N SER A 104 -5.55 -5.47 2.45
CA SER A 104 -4.18 -5.81 2.05
C SER A 104 -4.00 -7.27 1.64
N ASP A 105 -4.78 -8.17 2.23
CA ASP A 105 -4.81 -9.60 1.92
C ASP A 105 -5.60 -9.93 0.64
N ALA A 106 -6.48 -9.03 0.21
CA ALA A 106 -7.20 -9.15 -1.07
C ALA A 106 -6.33 -8.72 -2.27
N PHE A 107 -5.22 -8.01 -2.05
CA PHE A 107 -4.26 -7.66 -3.10
C PHE A 107 -3.33 -8.85 -3.40
N ASP A 108 -3.85 -9.82 -4.15
CA ASP A 108 -3.14 -11.04 -4.50
C ASP A 108 -2.43 -10.96 -5.87
N VAL A 109 -1.88 -12.09 -6.32
CA VAL A 109 -1.19 -12.19 -7.62
C VAL A 109 -2.13 -11.85 -8.79
N GLN A 110 -3.44 -12.13 -8.67
CA GLN A 110 -4.39 -11.80 -9.73
C GLN A 110 -4.66 -10.30 -9.77
N GLN A 111 -4.79 -9.64 -8.61
CA GLN A 111 -4.90 -8.17 -8.54
C GLN A 111 -3.65 -7.48 -9.09
N ALA A 112 -2.46 -8.00 -8.79
CA ALA A 112 -1.20 -7.47 -9.34
C ALA A 112 -1.13 -7.62 -10.87
N ARG A 113 -1.60 -8.76 -11.42
CA ARG A 113 -1.69 -8.96 -12.88
C ARG A 113 -2.69 -8.02 -13.53
N LEU A 114 -3.85 -7.83 -12.91
CA LEU A 114 -4.88 -6.90 -13.38
C LEU A 114 -4.36 -5.45 -13.38
N LEU A 115 -3.65 -5.03 -12.33
CA LEU A 115 -3.01 -3.72 -12.28
C LEU A 115 -2.00 -3.56 -13.42
N LYS A 116 -1.13 -4.55 -13.64
CA LYS A 116 -0.16 -4.53 -14.74
C LYS A 116 -0.84 -4.41 -16.10
N ASP A 117 -1.90 -5.18 -16.34
CA ASP A 117 -2.66 -5.15 -17.58
C ASP A 117 -3.26 -3.75 -17.83
N ARG A 118 -3.92 -3.18 -16.82
CA ARG A 118 -4.46 -1.81 -16.87
C ARG A 118 -3.39 -0.76 -17.16
N LEU A 119 -2.25 -0.82 -16.47
CA LEU A 119 -1.13 0.11 -16.71
C LEU A 119 -0.53 -0.06 -18.11
N SER A 120 -0.47 -1.28 -18.65
CA SER A 120 0.06 -1.53 -20.00
C SER A 120 -0.79 -0.90 -21.11
N ARG A 121 -2.08 -0.69 -20.86
CA ARG A 121 -3.02 -0.01 -21.76
C ARG A 121 -2.98 1.51 -21.63
N CYS A 122 -2.28 2.04 -20.63
CA CYS A 122 -2.17 3.49 -20.44
C CYS A 122 -1.30 4.10 -21.55
N PRO A 123 -1.82 5.03 -22.36
CA PRO A 123 -1.06 5.69 -23.39
C PRO A 123 0.09 6.50 -22.77
N GLN A 124 1.26 6.47 -23.41
CA GLN A 124 2.38 7.32 -23.02
C GLN A 124 1.95 8.79 -23.06
N TYR A 125 2.35 9.54 -22.02
CA TYR A 125 2.07 10.97 -21.90
C TYR A 125 0.58 11.33 -22.06
N PHE A 126 -0.36 10.47 -21.64
CA PHE A 126 -1.79 10.72 -21.84
C PHE A 126 -2.25 12.08 -21.30
N GLY A 127 -1.64 12.60 -20.24
CA GLY A 127 -1.93 13.93 -19.70
C GLY A 127 -1.59 15.10 -20.64
N LEU A 128 -0.77 14.88 -21.67
CA LEU A 128 -0.44 15.86 -22.71
C LEU A 128 -1.34 15.76 -23.95
N ARG A 129 -2.13 14.69 -24.06
CA ARG A 129 -2.95 14.40 -25.25
C ARG A 129 -4.32 15.07 -25.14
N PRO A 130 -4.70 15.97 -26.06
CA PRO A 130 -5.97 16.69 -26.02
C PRO A 130 -7.21 15.80 -25.91
N GLU A 131 -7.19 14.63 -26.55
CA GLU A 131 -8.26 13.62 -26.56
C GLU A 131 -8.53 12.95 -25.21
N PHE A 132 -7.60 13.10 -24.25
CA PHE A 132 -7.73 12.62 -22.88
C PHE A 132 -7.91 13.75 -21.86
N LYS A 133 -8.03 15.01 -22.33
CA LYS A 133 -8.23 16.15 -21.44
C LYS A 133 -9.49 15.99 -20.60
N GLY A 134 -9.35 16.09 -19.28
CA GLY A 134 -10.45 15.95 -18.33
C GLY A 134 -10.92 14.51 -18.09
N LYS A 135 -10.29 13.51 -18.75
CA LYS A 135 -10.56 12.10 -18.47
C LYS A 135 -9.70 11.64 -17.30
N THR A 136 -10.27 10.75 -16.49
CA THR A 136 -9.53 10.09 -15.41
C THR A 136 -8.64 8.98 -15.98
N LEU A 137 -7.60 8.57 -15.25
CA LEU A 137 -6.69 7.50 -15.67
C LEU A 137 -7.45 6.20 -16.01
N LYS A 138 -8.44 5.85 -15.20
CA LYS A 138 -9.33 4.71 -15.44
C LYS A 138 -10.08 4.83 -16.76
N GLN A 139 -10.68 5.99 -17.04
CA GLN A 139 -11.40 6.23 -18.29
C GLN A 139 -10.47 6.15 -19.52
N VAL A 140 -9.24 6.63 -19.38
CA VAL A 140 -8.23 6.55 -20.45
C VAL A 140 -7.88 5.09 -20.75
N VAL A 141 -7.57 4.30 -19.72
CA VAL A 141 -7.26 2.88 -19.84
C VAL A 141 -8.43 2.08 -20.42
N GLU A 142 -9.66 2.36 -20.00
CA GLU A 142 -10.86 1.69 -20.49
C GLU A 142 -11.18 2.04 -21.96
N SER A 143 -10.88 3.27 -22.39
CA SER A 143 -11.15 3.75 -23.76
C SER A 143 -10.19 3.23 -24.82
N GLY A 144 -9.04 2.67 -24.43
CA GLY A 144 -8.02 2.14 -25.35
C GLY A 144 -8.28 0.69 -25.78
N ALA A 145 -9.54 0.30 -26.01
CA ALA A 145 -9.94 -1.00 -26.58
C ALA A 145 -10.46 -0.83 -28.01
#